data_AF-Q53HB7-F1
#
_entry.id   AF-Q53HB7-F1
#
_cell.length_a   1.000
_cell.length_b   1.000
_cell.length_c   1.000
_cell.angle_alpha   90.00
_cell.angle_beta   90.00
_cell.angle_gamma   90.00
#
_symmetry.space_group_name_H-M   'P 1'
#
loop_
_entity.id
_entity.type
_entity.pdbx_description
1 polymer ?
#
loop_
_entity_poly.entity_id
_entity_poly.type
_entity_poly.pdbx_seq_one_letter_code
_entity_poly.pdbx_strand_id
1 'polypeptide(L)'
;MAALKSWLSRSVTSFFRYRQCLCVPVVANFKKRCFSELIRPWHKTVTIGFGVTLCAVPIAQKSGPHSLSSEALMRRAVSLVTDSTSTFLPQTTYALIEAITEYTKAVYTLTSLYRQYTSLLGKMNSEEEDEVWQVIIGARAEMTSKHQEYLKLETTWMTAVGLSEMAAEAAYQTGADQASITARNHIQLVKLQVEEVHQLSRKAETKLAEAQIEELRQKTQEEGEERAESEQEAYLREN
;
A
#
# COMPACT_ATOMS: atom_id res chain seq x y z
N MET A 1 -18.84 20.32 29.47
CA MET A 1 -19.00 21.49 28.59
C MET A 1 -17.68 22.06 28.01
N ALA A 2 -16.72 22.59 28.79
CA ALA A 2 -15.50 23.20 28.22
C ALA A 2 -14.57 22.22 27.46
N ALA A 3 -14.45 20.97 27.95
CA ALA A 3 -13.65 19.93 27.29
C ALA A 3 -14.24 19.50 25.93
N LEU A 4 -15.57 19.38 25.84
CA LEU A 4 -16.30 18.98 24.64
C LEU A 4 -16.16 20.02 23.51
N LYS A 5 -16.34 21.30 23.84
CA LYS A 5 -16.19 22.42 22.90
C LYS A 5 -14.74 22.58 22.40
N SER A 6 -13.75 22.38 23.28
CA SER A 6 -12.34 22.38 22.87
C SER A 6 -12.00 21.20 21.95
N TRP A 7 -12.68 20.06 22.15
CA TRP A 7 -12.46 18.84 21.37
C TRP A 7 -13.14 18.91 20.00
N LEU A 8 -14.39 19.37 19.93
CA LEU A 8 -15.07 19.67 18.66
C LEU A 8 -14.25 20.67 17.85
N SER A 9 -13.74 21.73 18.49
CA SER A 9 -12.82 22.68 17.85
C SER A 9 -11.53 22.03 17.35
N ARG A 10 -10.92 21.11 18.11
CA ARG A 10 -9.70 20.37 17.72
C ARG A 10 -9.94 19.32 16.64
N SER A 11 -11.07 18.63 16.67
CA SER A 11 -11.47 17.60 15.70
C SER A 11 -11.86 18.25 14.38
N VAL A 12 -12.62 19.35 14.42
CA VAL A 12 -12.96 20.18 13.26
C VAL A 12 -11.70 20.83 12.68
N THR A 13 -10.79 21.38 13.50
CA THR A 13 -9.52 21.93 12.97
C THR A 13 -8.57 20.88 12.42
N SER A 14 -8.57 19.63 12.91
CA SER A 14 -7.82 18.55 12.25
C SER A 14 -8.45 18.16 10.91
N PHE A 15 -9.79 18.10 10.85
CA PHE A 15 -10.57 17.88 9.62
C PHE A 15 -10.30 18.96 8.56
N PHE A 16 -10.27 20.24 8.97
CA PHE A 16 -9.98 21.36 8.07
C PHE A 16 -8.51 21.41 7.65
N ARG A 17 -7.57 21.10 8.55
CA ARG A 17 -6.12 21.10 8.24
C ARG A 17 -5.73 19.95 7.31
N TYR A 18 -6.44 18.81 7.37
CA TYR A 18 -6.31 17.72 6.39
C TYR A 18 -6.87 18.11 5.02
N ARG A 19 -8.03 18.79 4.98
CA ARG A 19 -8.65 19.27 3.74
C ARG A 19 -7.82 20.31 3.00
N GLN A 20 -7.02 21.11 3.72
CA GLN A 20 -6.16 22.15 3.14
C GLN A 20 -4.81 21.63 2.65
N CYS A 21 -4.34 20.46 3.12
CA CYS A 21 -3.09 19.84 2.68
C CYS A 21 -3.24 19.07 1.35
N LEU A 22 -4.49 18.82 0.90
CA LEU A 22 -4.81 18.06 -0.31
C LEU A 22 -4.69 18.85 -1.64
N CYS A 23 -4.33 20.14 -1.60
CA CYS A 23 -4.30 21.03 -2.78
C CYS A 23 -2.88 21.46 -3.23
N VAL A 24 -1.82 20.75 -2.82
CA VAL A 24 -0.45 21.03 -3.30
C VAL A 24 -0.08 20.02 -4.40
N PRO A 25 0.12 20.45 -5.67
CA PRO A 25 0.66 19.57 -6.68
C PRO A 25 2.17 19.41 -6.43
N VAL A 26 2.59 18.26 -5.92
CA VAL A 26 4.01 17.91 -5.83
C VAL A 26 4.50 17.56 -7.25
N VAL A 27 5.15 18.54 -7.86
CA VAL A 27 5.84 18.42 -9.15
C VAL A 27 7.01 17.46 -9.02
N ALA A 28 6.99 16.44 -9.87
CA ALA A 28 8.04 15.44 -10.06
C ALA A 28 9.39 16.09 -10.38
N ASN A 29 10.46 15.65 -9.69
CA ASN A 29 11.84 15.93 -10.07
C ASN A 29 12.65 14.62 -10.07
N PHE A 30 12.62 13.91 -11.20
CA PHE A 30 13.53 12.81 -11.50
C PHE A 30 14.90 13.36 -11.88
N LYS A 31 15.84 13.40 -10.92
CA LYS A 31 17.23 13.76 -11.20
C LYS A 31 18.01 12.53 -11.63
N LYS A 32 18.25 12.42 -12.94
CA LYS A 32 19.19 11.46 -13.55
C LYS A 32 20.60 11.64 -12.95
N ARG A 33 21.20 10.56 -12.45
CA ARG A 33 22.66 10.48 -12.25
C ARG A 33 23.19 9.35 -13.14
N CYS A 34 23.83 9.75 -14.23
CA CYS A 34 24.69 8.91 -15.03
C CYS A 34 26.03 8.75 -14.31
N PHE A 35 26.51 7.52 -14.15
CA PHE A 35 27.94 7.25 -13.99
C PHE A 35 28.43 6.59 -15.27
N SER A 36 29.07 7.41 -16.10
CA SER A 36 30.07 6.98 -17.05
C SER A 36 31.42 6.95 -16.33
N GLU A 37 32.39 6.24 -16.90
CA GLU A 37 33.79 6.07 -16.46
C GLU A 37 34.11 4.81 -15.64
N LEU A 38 34.49 3.73 -16.33
CA LEU A 38 35.87 3.25 -16.25
C LEU A 38 36.22 2.36 -17.46
N ILE A 39 37.00 2.91 -18.38
CA ILE A 39 37.62 2.20 -19.51
C ILE A 39 39.15 2.28 -19.32
N ARG A 40 39.80 1.13 -19.57
CA ARG A 40 41.24 0.85 -19.87
C ARG A 40 42.24 0.64 -18.71
N PRO A 41 43.43 0.03 -18.97
CA PRO A 41 43.87 -0.75 -20.14
C PRO A 41 44.57 -2.10 -19.82
N TRP A 42 44.74 -2.87 -20.89
CA TRP A 42 45.51 -4.11 -21.00
C TRP A 42 46.97 -3.99 -20.56
N HIS A 43 47.50 -5.04 -19.93
CA HIS A 43 48.92 -5.40 -20.05
C HIS A 43 49.08 -6.87 -20.46
N LYS A 44 49.87 -7.03 -21.53
CA LYS A 44 50.30 -8.28 -22.14
C LYS A 44 51.54 -8.78 -21.39
N THR A 45 51.56 -10.05 -21.01
CA THR A 45 52.81 -10.79 -20.83
C THR A 45 52.66 -12.11 -21.55
N VAL A 46 53.43 -12.24 -22.63
CA VAL A 46 53.61 -13.44 -23.43
C VAL A 46 54.79 -14.19 -22.82
N THR A 47 54.56 -15.43 -22.38
CA THR A 47 55.61 -16.40 -22.12
C THR A 47 55.43 -17.55 -23.10
N ILE A 48 56.39 -17.67 -24.00
CA ILE A 48 56.52 -18.73 -25.00
C ILE A 48 57.05 -19.99 -24.29
N GLY A 49 56.28 -21.08 -24.35
CA GLY A 49 56.72 -22.40 -23.96
C GLY A 49 56.41 -23.38 -25.10
N PHE A 50 57.46 -23.89 -25.74
CA PHE A 50 57.39 -24.96 -26.74
C PHE A 50 57.01 -26.27 -26.04
N GLY A 51 55.88 -26.85 -26.42
CA GLY A 51 55.46 -28.18 -26.01
C GLY A 51 54.54 -28.76 -27.08
N VAL A 52 55.09 -29.63 -27.92
CA VAL A 52 54.32 -30.43 -28.88
C VAL A 52 53.61 -31.52 -28.10
N THR A 53 52.37 -31.25 -27.71
CA THR A 53 51.38 -32.28 -27.44
C THR A 53 50.18 -31.96 -28.33
N LEU A 54 49.76 -32.95 -29.12
CA LEU A 54 48.51 -32.91 -29.88
C LEU A 54 47.34 -32.92 -28.89
N CYS A 55 47.11 -31.80 -28.21
CA CYS A 55 45.83 -31.52 -27.59
C CYS A 55 44.88 -31.22 -28.73
N ALA A 56 43.89 -32.09 -28.93
CA ALA A 56 42.69 -31.74 -29.67
C ALA A 56 42.05 -30.53 -28.96
N VAL A 57 42.45 -29.33 -29.36
CA VAL A 57 41.71 -28.11 -29.04
C VAL A 57 40.34 -28.35 -29.63
N PRO A 58 39.24 -28.29 -28.85
CA PRO A 58 37.92 -28.28 -29.46
C PRO A 58 37.93 -27.08 -30.38
N ILE A 59 38.00 -27.34 -31.68
CA ILE A 59 37.71 -26.32 -32.67
C ILE A 59 36.25 -26.01 -32.37
N ALA A 60 36.03 -24.95 -31.60
CA ALA A 60 34.77 -24.24 -31.59
C ALA A 60 34.64 -23.64 -32.98
N GLN A 61 34.31 -24.51 -33.94
CA GLN A 61 33.61 -24.15 -35.15
C GLN A 61 32.25 -23.65 -34.67
N LYS A 62 32.26 -22.42 -34.14
CA LYS A 62 31.12 -21.51 -34.16
C LYS A 62 30.97 -21.04 -35.60
N SER A 63 31.02 -21.97 -36.55
CA SER A 63 30.86 -21.78 -37.99
C SER A 63 29.41 -22.06 -38.32
N GLY A 64 28.58 -21.16 -37.83
CA GLY A 64 27.46 -20.62 -38.56
C GLY A 64 27.40 -19.14 -38.16
N PRO A 65 26.93 -18.23 -39.02
CA PRO A 65 26.27 -17.05 -38.50
C PRO A 65 25.06 -17.59 -37.73
N HIS A 66 25.25 -17.99 -36.47
CA HIS A 66 24.15 -18.30 -35.57
C HIS A 66 23.18 -17.12 -35.70
N SER A 67 21.90 -17.39 -35.81
CA SER A 67 20.74 -16.74 -35.17
C SER A 67 20.92 -15.48 -34.27
N LEU A 68 21.93 -14.64 -34.51
CA LEU A 68 22.48 -13.59 -33.64
C LEU A 68 21.68 -12.28 -33.72
N SER A 69 20.60 -12.26 -34.50
CA SER A 69 19.62 -11.17 -34.48
C SER A 69 18.49 -11.49 -33.49
N SER A 70 17.77 -12.61 -33.65
CA SER A 70 16.57 -12.86 -32.84
C SER A 70 16.86 -13.20 -31.39
N GLU A 71 17.84 -14.06 -31.09
CA GLU A 71 18.18 -14.44 -29.72
C GLU A 71 18.81 -13.28 -28.94
N ALA A 72 19.69 -12.51 -29.60
CA ALA A 72 20.29 -11.33 -29.01
C ALA A 72 19.27 -10.20 -28.79
N LEU A 73 18.33 -10.03 -29.74
CA LEU A 73 17.20 -9.11 -29.59
C LEU A 73 16.27 -9.55 -28.46
N MET A 74 15.99 -10.85 -28.37
CA MET A 74 15.15 -11.44 -27.32
C MET A 74 15.76 -11.25 -25.94
N ARG A 75 17.08 -11.51 -25.77
CA ARG A 75 17.78 -11.22 -24.51
C ARG A 75 17.79 -9.72 -24.15
N ARG A 76 17.93 -8.83 -25.14
CA ARG A 76 17.84 -7.38 -24.91
C ARG A 76 16.43 -6.94 -24.50
N ALA A 77 15.41 -7.46 -25.18
CA ALA A 77 14.02 -7.20 -24.84
C ALA A 77 13.70 -7.69 -23.42
N VAL A 78 14.13 -8.91 -23.07
CA VAL A 78 13.99 -9.46 -21.72
C VAL A 78 14.73 -8.63 -20.68
N SER A 79 15.95 -8.17 -20.96
CA SER A 79 16.68 -7.28 -20.04
C SER A 79 15.91 -5.99 -19.80
N LEU A 80 15.42 -5.34 -20.87
CA LEU A 80 14.63 -4.12 -20.76
C LEU A 80 13.32 -4.34 -20.00
N VAL A 81 12.61 -5.43 -20.28
CA VAL A 81 11.37 -5.77 -19.57
C VAL A 81 11.66 -6.02 -18.10
N THR A 82 12.69 -6.82 -17.79
CA THR A 82 13.11 -7.12 -16.41
C THR A 82 13.49 -5.82 -15.67
N ASP A 83 14.30 -4.95 -16.28
CA ASP A 83 14.70 -3.67 -15.70
C ASP A 83 13.49 -2.75 -15.44
N SER A 84 12.55 -2.69 -16.39
CA SER A 84 11.33 -1.90 -16.25
C SER A 84 10.44 -2.42 -15.12
N THR A 85 10.27 -3.74 -15.02
CA THR A 85 9.50 -4.37 -13.94
C THR A 85 10.19 -4.23 -12.58
N SER A 86 11.52 -4.22 -12.57
CA SER A 86 12.33 -4.00 -11.36
C SER A 86 12.17 -2.59 -10.78
N THR A 87 11.70 -1.62 -11.58
CA THR A 87 11.35 -0.26 -11.09
C THR A 87 9.86 -0.11 -10.83
N PHE A 88 9.02 -0.61 -11.73
CA PHE A 88 7.56 -0.44 -11.66
C PHE A 88 6.94 -1.20 -10.48
N LEU A 89 7.45 -2.40 -10.17
CA LEU A 89 6.95 -3.20 -9.06
C LEU A 89 7.21 -2.53 -7.70
N PRO A 90 8.45 -2.12 -7.32
CA PRO A 90 8.67 -1.36 -6.08
C PRO A 90 7.84 -0.09 -5.97
N GLN A 91 7.69 0.64 -7.07
CA GLN A 91 6.94 1.89 -7.07
C GLN A 91 5.46 1.65 -6.75
N THR A 92 4.85 0.67 -7.40
CA THR A 92 3.44 0.31 -7.15
C THR A 92 3.26 -0.33 -5.78
N THR A 93 4.23 -1.12 -5.30
CA THR A 93 4.24 -1.65 -3.92
C THR A 93 4.26 -0.54 -2.88
N TYR A 94 5.14 0.45 -3.02
CA TYR A 94 5.20 1.57 -2.07
C TYR A 94 3.90 2.37 -2.06
N ALA A 95 3.37 2.72 -3.25
CA ALA A 95 2.11 3.44 -3.36
C ALA A 95 0.94 2.66 -2.73
N LEU A 96 0.89 1.35 -2.93
CA LEU A 96 -0.12 0.49 -2.31
C LEU A 96 0.01 0.45 -0.78
N ILE A 97 1.22 0.24 -0.25
CA ILE A 97 1.49 0.22 1.19
C ILE A 97 1.07 1.55 1.84
N GLU A 98 1.40 2.68 1.21
CA GLU A 98 1.01 4.01 1.68
C GLU A 98 -0.52 4.15 1.71
N ALA A 99 -1.21 3.73 0.65
CA ALA A 99 -2.68 3.80 0.58
C ALA A 99 -3.37 2.90 1.60
N ILE A 100 -2.89 1.67 1.81
CA ILE A 100 -3.38 0.76 2.87
C ILE A 100 -3.16 1.40 4.24
N THR A 101 -2.02 2.04 4.45
CA THR A 101 -1.68 2.70 5.72
C THR A 101 -2.60 3.90 5.98
N GLU A 102 -2.86 4.73 4.98
CA GLU A 102 -3.78 5.87 5.08
C GLU A 102 -5.23 5.42 5.32
N TYR A 103 -5.68 4.36 4.64
CA TYR A 103 -6.97 3.72 4.93
C TYR A 103 -7.03 3.21 6.37
N THR A 104 -6.01 2.49 6.83
CA THR A 104 -5.93 1.96 8.20
C THR A 104 -5.99 3.09 9.24
N LYS A 105 -5.34 4.24 8.98
CA LYS A 105 -5.46 5.43 9.85
C LYS A 105 -6.89 5.96 9.89
N ALA A 106 -7.58 6.06 8.75
CA ALA A 106 -8.97 6.49 8.70
C ALA A 106 -9.90 5.54 9.47
N VAL A 107 -9.68 4.23 9.38
CA VAL A 107 -10.39 3.21 10.18
C VAL A 107 -10.17 3.42 11.68
N TYR A 108 -8.93 3.67 12.13
CA TYR A 108 -8.64 3.95 13.53
C TYR A 108 -9.26 5.27 14.02
N THR A 109 -9.25 6.31 13.19
CA THR A 109 -9.94 7.57 13.49
C THR A 109 -11.42 7.32 13.72
N LEU A 110 -12.10 6.62 12.79
CA LEU A 110 -13.52 6.31 12.93
C LEU A 110 -13.79 5.43 14.17
N THR A 111 -12.93 4.45 14.44
CA THR A 111 -13.01 3.61 15.65
C THR A 111 -12.95 4.45 16.93
N SER A 112 -12.05 5.44 16.96
CA SER A 112 -11.91 6.32 18.13
C SER A 112 -13.12 7.22 18.34
N LEU A 113 -13.72 7.71 17.24
CA LEU A 113 -14.94 8.52 17.29
C LEU A 113 -16.11 7.70 17.82
N TYR A 114 -16.28 6.47 17.35
CA TYR A 114 -17.31 5.56 17.89
C TYR A 114 -17.17 5.32 19.38
N ARG A 115 -15.97 4.92 19.83
CA ARG A 115 -15.71 4.68 21.26
C ARG A 115 -15.98 5.92 22.12
N GLN A 116 -15.64 7.09 21.61
CA GLN A 116 -15.88 8.35 22.31
C GLN A 116 -17.36 8.71 22.36
N TYR A 117 -18.07 8.59 21.24
CA TYR A 117 -19.52 8.78 21.18
C TYR A 117 -20.22 7.87 22.18
N THR A 118 -19.89 6.57 22.17
CA THR A 118 -20.39 5.59 23.14
C THR A 118 -20.13 6.01 24.60
N SER A 119 -18.93 6.52 24.91
CA SER A 119 -18.62 6.99 26.29
C SER A 119 -19.41 8.21 26.76
N LEU A 120 -20.01 8.94 25.82
CA LEU A 120 -20.75 10.19 26.02
C LEU A 120 -22.28 10.01 25.86
N LEU A 121 -22.76 8.81 25.56
CA LEU A 121 -24.19 8.50 25.58
C LEU A 121 -24.80 8.90 26.94
N GLY A 122 -25.99 9.50 26.90
CA GLY A 122 -26.69 10.05 28.06
C GLY A 122 -26.08 11.32 28.67
N LYS A 123 -24.93 11.80 28.18
CA LYS A 123 -24.18 12.94 28.76
C LYS A 123 -24.14 14.16 27.85
N MET A 124 -24.72 14.06 26.65
CA MET A 124 -24.80 15.11 25.64
C MET A 124 -26.25 15.52 25.47
N ASN A 125 -26.47 16.80 25.15
CA ASN A 125 -27.77 17.21 24.63
C ASN A 125 -27.90 16.84 23.14
N SER A 126 -29.13 16.93 22.60
CA SER A 126 -29.41 16.55 21.20
C SER A 126 -28.58 17.33 20.16
N GLU A 127 -28.28 18.61 20.39
CA GLU A 127 -27.45 19.41 19.46
C GLU A 127 -25.99 18.93 19.48
N GLU A 128 -25.44 18.68 20.67
CA GLU A 128 -24.07 18.14 20.84
C GLU A 128 -23.95 16.73 20.25
N GLU A 129 -24.98 15.89 20.40
CA GLU A 129 -25.02 14.55 19.82
C GLU A 129 -25.01 14.61 18.28
N ASP A 130 -25.84 15.47 17.70
CA ASP A 130 -25.92 15.68 16.26
C ASP A 130 -24.57 16.16 15.68
N GLU A 131 -23.89 17.09 16.34
CA GLU A 131 -22.56 17.56 15.91
C GLU A 131 -21.53 16.42 15.88
N VAL A 132 -21.49 15.59 16.93
CA VAL A 132 -20.60 14.43 16.99
C VAL A 132 -20.94 13.41 15.91
N TRP A 133 -22.23 13.18 15.67
CA TRP A 133 -22.69 12.27 14.63
C TRP A 133 -22.32 12.75 13.22
N GLN A 134 -22.39 14.06 12.94
CA GLN A 134 -21.93 14.63 11.67
C GLN A 134 -20.42 14.42 11.44
N VAL A 135 -19.61 14.51 12.50
CA VAL A 135 -18.17 14.19 12.41
C VAL A 135 -17.95 12.72 12.08
N ILE A 136 -18.73 11.80 12.68
CA ILE A 136 -18.68 10.36 12.38
C ILE A 136 -19.05 10.09 10.92
N ILE A 137 -20.11 10.74 10.40
CA ILE A 137 -20.52 10.63 8.99
C ILE A 137 -19.38 11.09 8.07
N GLY A 138 -18.78 12.25 8.36
CA GLY A 138 -17.65 12.77 7.60
C GLY A 138 -16.45 11.82 7.59
N ALA A 139 -16.07 11.29 8.76
CA ALA A 139 -14.98 10.34 8.89
C ALA A 139 -15.25 9.03 8.15
N ARG A 140 -16.52 8.56 8.13
CA ARG A 140 -16.92 7.39 7.34
C ARG A 140 -16.76 7.64 5.84
N ALA A 141 -17.18 8.81 5.36
CA ALA A 141 -17.01 9.18 3.95
C ALA A 141 -15.53 9.23 3.55
N GLU A 142 -14.67 9.79 4.42
CA GLU A 142 -13.22 9.79 4.20
C GLU A 142 -12.64 8.38 4.17
N MET A 143 -13.00 7.52 5.14
CA MET A 143 -12.58 6.13 5.17
C MET A 143 -12.97 5.39 3.87
N THR A 144 -14.20 5.57 3.38
CA THR A 144 -14.66 4.99 2.11
C THR A 144 -13.85 5.52 0.91
N SER A 145 -13.54 6.81 0.87
CA SER A 145 -12.71 7.39 -0.19
C SER A 145 -11.29 6.81 -0.19
N LYS A 146 -10.67 6.66 0.99
CA LYS A 146 -9.35 6.04 1.13
C LYS A 146 -9.37 4.56 0.73
N HIS A 147 -10.43 3.84 1.08
CA HIS A 147 -10.62 2.45 0.67
C HIS A 147 -10.66 2.31 -0.87
N GLN A 148 -11.39 3.19 -1.55
CA GLN A 148 -11.47 3.18 -3.02
C GLN A 148 -10.11 3.44 -3.69
N GLU A 149 -9.33 4.42 -3.19
CA GLU A 149 -7.99 4.70 -3.74
C GLU A 149 -7.03 3.53 -3.49
N TYR A 150 -7.11 2.90 -2.30
CA TYR A 150 -6.38 1.67 -2.00
C TYR A 150 -6.70 0.56 -3.01
N LEU A 151 -7.97 0.23 -3.26
CA LEU A 151 -8.38 -0.83 -4.20
C LEU A 151 -7.89 -0.58 -5.64
N LYS A 152 -7.89 0.68 -6.06
CA LYS A 152 -7.36 1.09 -7.37
C LYS A 152 -5.84 0.86 -7.47
N LEU A 153 -5.09 1.22 -6.44
CA LEU A 153 -3.66 0.98 -6.38
C LEU A 153 -3.33 -0.52 -6.26
N GLU A 154 -4.18 -1.29 -5.57
CA GLU A 154 -4.03 -2.75 -5.48
C GLU A 154 -4.17 -3.41 -6.85
N THR A 155 -5.15 -3.00 -7.65
CA THR A 155 -5.31 -3.46 -9.03
C THR A 155 -4.08 -3.14 -9.89
N THR A 156 -3.51 -1.94 -9.70
CA THR A 156 -2.29 -1.51 -10.40
C THR A 156 -1.08 -2.34 -9.98
N TRP A 157 -0.93 -2.61 -8.68
CA TRP A 157 0.14 -3.44 -8.13
C TRP A 157 0.02 -4.91 -8.58
N MET A 158 -1.18 -5.49 -8.60
CA MET A 158 -1.41 -6.85 -9.12
C MET A 158 -1.02 -6.97 -10.60
N THR A 159 -1.26 -5.92 -11.38
CA THR A 159 -0.80 -5.85 -12.77
C THR A 159 0.73 -5.80 -12.85
N ALA A 160 1.39 -5.00 -12.00
CA ALA A 160 2.85 -4.94 -11.93
C ALA A 160 3.48 -6.29 -11.53
N VAL A 161 2.86 -7.00 -10.59
CA VAL A 161 3.24 -8.37 -10.19
C VAL A 161 3.15 -9.30 -11.40
N GLY A 162 2.01 -9.33 -12.11
CA GLY A 162 1.83 -10.20 -13.27
C GLY A 162 2.83 -9.91 -14.40
N LEU A 163 3.11 -8.64 -14.68
CA LEU A 163 4.15 -8.25 -15.64
C LEU A 163 5.54 -8.73 -15.21
N SER A 164 5.86 -8.64 -13.92
CA SER A 164 7.13 -9.10 -13.36
C SER A 164 7.27 -10.62 -13.41
N GLU A 165 6.18 -11.35 -13.16
CA GLU A 165 6.14 -12.82 -13.28
C GLU A 165 6.37 -13.27 -14.73
N MET A 166 5.72 -12.62 -15.70
CA MET A 166 5.94 -12.87 -17.12
C MET A 166 7.38 -12.52 -17.55
N ALA A 167 7.94 -11.42 -17.03
CA ALA A 167 9.33 -11.04 -17.28
C ALA A 167 10.33 -12.09 -16.75
N ALA A 168 10.10 -12.57 -15.53
CA ALA A 168 10.92 -13.61 -14.92
C ALA A 168 10.84 -14.93 -15.70
N GLU A 169 9.66 -15.30 -16.20
CA GLU A 169 9.48 -16.48 -17.02
C GLU A 169 10.17 -16.35 -18.39
N ALA A 170 10.05 -15.19 -19.06
CA ALA A 170 10.78 -14.92 -20.29
C ALA A 170 12.31 -14.92 -20.08
N ALA A 171 12.79 -14.41 -18.93
CA ALA A 171 14.20 -14.50 -18.56
C ALA A 171 14.68 -15.96 -18.44
N TYR A 172 13.88 -16.82 -17.82
CA TYR A 172 14.19 -18.25 -17.73
C TYR A 172 14.23 -18.91 -19.12
N GLN A 173 13.21 -18.69 -19.95
CA GLN A 173 13.12 -19.28 -21.30
C GLN A 173 14.26 -18.87 -22.25
N THR A 174 14.93 -17.76 -21.95
CA THR A 174 16.02 -17.21 -22.79
C THR A 174 17.42 -17.53 -22.24
N GLY A 175 17.49 -18.34 -21.17
CA GLY A 175 18.72 -18.76 -20.50
C GLY A 175 19.33 -17.70 -19.57
N ALA A 176 18.53 -16.71 -19.14
CA ALA A 176 18.93 -15.69 -18.17
C ALA A 176 18.49 -16.07 -16.75
N ASP A 177 18.92 -17.25 -16.28
CA ASP A 177 18.46 -17.86 -15.03
C ASP A 177 18.65 -16.96 -13.80
N GLN A 178 19.78 -16.26 -13.72
CA GLN A 178 20.06 -15.34 -12.61
C GLN A 178 19.04 -14.20 -12.56
N ALA A 179 18.71 -13.60 -13.70
CA ALA A 179 17.70 -12.54 -13.76
C ALA A 179 16.30 -13.06 -13.39
N SER A 180 15.96 -14.28 -13.82
CA SER A 180 14.70 -14.94 -13.44
C SER A 180 14.61 -15.16 -11.93
N ILE A 181 15.64 -15.72 -11.31
CA ILE A 181 15.68 -15.98 -9.86
C ILE A 181 15.58 -14.66 -9.08
N THR A 182 16.35 -13.64 -9.48
CA THR A 182 16.29 -12.32 -8.83
C THR A 182 14.88 -11.72 -8.92
N ALA A 183 14.24 -11.73 -10.10
CA ALA A 183 12.89 -11.22 -10.27
C ALA A 183 11.87 -11.99 -9.43
N ARG A 184 11.94 -13.33 -9.40
CA ARG A 184 11.06 -14.18 -8.58
C ARG A 184 11.21 -13.89 -7.08
N ASN A 185 12.44 -13.79 -6.59
CA ASN A 185 12.71 -13.46 -5.18
C ASN A 185 12.13 -12.08 -4.81
N HIS A 186 12.30 -11.10 -5.70
CA HIS A 186 11.76 -9.76 -5.50
C HIS A 186 10.22 -9.76 -5.45
N ILE A 187 9.57 -10.48 -6.36
CA ILE A 187 8.10 -10.66 -6.36
C ILE A 187 7.61 -11.26 -5.04
N GLN A 188 8.28 -12.29 -4.53
CA GLN A 188 7.90 -12.91 -3.26
C GLN A 188 8.05 -11.95 -2.09
N LEU A 189 9.15 -11.19 -2.04
CA LEU A 189 9.38 -10.21 -0.98
C LEU A 189 8.27 -9.15 -0.94
N VAL A 190 7.93 -8.55 -2.08
CA VAL A 190 6.90 -7.50 -2.11
C VAL A 190 5.50 -8.04 -1.80
N LYS A 191 5.19 -9.29 -2.19
CA LYS A 191 3.93 -9.95 -1.81
C LYS A 191 3.83 -10.12 -0.29
N LEU A 192 4.92 -10.55 0.36
CA LEU A 192 4.96 -10.67 1.83
C LEU A 192 4.75 -9.31 2.51
N GLN A 193 5.44 -8.26 2.05
CA GLN A 193 5.29 -6.91 2.61
C GLN A 193 3.86 -6.36 2.49
N VAL A 194 3.24 -6.57 1.33
CA VAL A 194 1.85 -6.14 1.10
C VAL A 194 0.89 -6.94 1.98
N GLU A 195 1.07 -8.25 2.10
CA GLU A 195 0.23 -9.09 2.97
C GLU A 195 0.31 -8.68 4.46
N GLU A 196 1.50 -8.35 4.96
CA GLU A 196 1.68 -7.85 6.33
C GLU A 196 0.85 -6.59 6.60
N VAL A 197 0.84 -5.62 5.68
CA VAL A 197 0.05 -4.39 5.85
C VAL A 197 -1.46 -4.63 5.67
N HIS A 198 -1.87 -5.56 4.81
CA HIS A 198 -3.28 -5.99 4.73
C HIS A 198 -3.74 -6.62 6.04
N GLN A 199 -2.92 -7.46 6.68
CA GLN A 199 -3.26 -8.05 7.98
C GLN A 199 -3.48 -6.97 9.05
N LEU A 200 -2.63 -5.93 9.08
CA LEU A 200 -2.81 -4.80 9.98
C LEU A 200 -4.11 -4.03 9.71
N SER A 201 -4.44 -3.81 8.44
CA SER A 201 -5.69 -3.18 8.03
C SER A 201 -6.91 -3.98 8.48
N ARG A 202 -6.95 -5.30 8.21
CA ARG A 202 -8.04 -6.20 8.64
C ARG A 202 -8.23 -6.19 10.16
N LYS A 203 -7.14 -6.16 10.92
CA LYS A 203 -7.20 -6.04 12.39
C LYS A 203 -7.81 -4.72 12.84
N ALA A 204 -7.56 -3.62 12.11
CA ALA A 204 -8.20 -2.34 12.39
C ALA A 204 -9.71 -2.39 12.07
N GLU A 205 -10.10 -3.02 10.96
CA GLU A 205 -11.51 -3.20 10.58
C GLU A 205 -12.28 -4.03 11.62
N THR A 206 -11.67 -5.09 12.18
CA THR A 206 -12.27 -5.86 13.27
C THR A 206 -12.56 -4.98 14.48
N LYS A 207 -11.61 -4.12 14.87
CA LYS A 207 -11.80 -3.18 16.00
C LYS A 207 -12.88 -2.14 15.72
N LEU A 208 -13.01 -1.70 14.47
CA LEU A 208 -14.09 -0.81 14.06
C LEU A 208 -15.44 -1.51 14.21
N ALA A 209 -15.57 -2.74 13.71
CA ALA A 209 -16.79 -3.52 13.83
C ALA A 209 -17.18 -3.75 15.31
N GLU A 210 -16.22 -4.09 16.17
CA GLU A 210 -16.42 -4.21 17.62
C GLU A 210 -16.95 -2.90 18.23
N ALA A 211 -16.37 -1.76 17.85
CA ALA A 211 -16.79 -0.45 18.37
C ALA A 211 -18.20 -0.07 17.90
N GLN A 212 -18.58 -0.40 16.67
CA GLN A 212 -19.93 -0.16 16.14
C GLN A 212 -20.98 -1.05 16.83
N ILE A 213 -20.65 -2.32 17.07
CA ILE A 213 -21.54 -3.23 17.80
C ILE A 213 -21.78 -2.73 19.23
N GLU A 214 -20.72 -2.30 19.91
CA GLU A 214 -20.84 -1.78 21.28
C GLU A 214 -21.63 -0.48 21.34
N GLU A 215 -21.45 0.42 20.36
CA GLU A 215 -22.25 1.64 20.24
C GLU A 215 -23.74 1.33 20.10
N LEU A 216 -24.12 0.47 19.16
CA LEU A 216 -25.51 0.05 18.96
C LEU A 216 -26.12 -0.56 20.22
N ARG A 217 -25.35 -1.39 20.94
CA ARG A 217 -25.79 -2.04 22.18
C ARG A 217 -26.08 -1.02 23.28
N GLN A 218 -25.18 -0.05 23.48
CA GLN A 218 -25.36 0.98 24.50
C GLN A 218 -26.45 1.98 24.13
N LYS A 219 -26.54 2.39 22.87
CA LYS A 219 -27.58 3.30 22.40
C LYS A 219 -28.99 2.71 22.60
N THR A 220 -29.16 1.43 22.29
CA THR A 220 -30.43 0.72 22.53
C THR A 220 -30.79 0.65 24.02
N GLN A 221 -29.79 0.52 24.89
CA GLN A 221 -30.00 0.51 26.33
C GLN A 221 -30.41 1.90 26.84
N GLU A 222 -29.70 2.95 26.43
CA GLU A 222 -29.99 4.34 26.78
C GLU A 222 -31.39 4.77 26.34
N GLU A 223 -31.77 4.50 25.09
CA GLU A 223 -33.12 4.80 24.57
C GLU A 223 -34.22 4.07 25.36
N GLY A 224 -33.92 2.88 25.89
CA GLY A 224 -34.83 2.13 26.76
C GLY A 224 -34.96 2.75 28.15
N GLU A 225 -33.86 3.23 28.73
CA GLU A 225 -33.82 3.90 30.04
C GLU A 225 -34.52 5.26 29.99
N GLU A 226 -34.23 6.11 28.99
CA GLU A 226 -34.89 7.41 28.79
C GLU A 226 -36.41 7.26 28.60
N ARG A 227 -36.85 6.21 27.89
CA ARG A 227 -38.27 5.91 27.71
C ARG A 227 -38.93 5.51 29.02
N ALA A 228 -38.29 4.64 29.81
CA ALA A 228 -38.82 4.23 31.10
C ALA A 228 -38.93 5.40 32.09
N GLU A 229 -37.92 6.27 32.13
CA GLU A 229 -37.92 7.48 32.96
C GLU A 229 -39.02 8.46 32.53
N SER A 230 -39.17 8.73 31.23
CA SER A 230 -40.21 9.63 30.72
C SER A 230 -41.64 9.11 30.95
N GLU A 231 -41.85 7.79 30.81
CA GLU A 231 -43.13 7.15 31.15
C GLU A 231 -43.41 7.29 32.65
N GLN A 232 -42.42 7.01 33.51
CA GLN A 232 -42.56 7.13 34.97
C GLN A 232 -42.82 8.58 35.43
N GLU A 233 -42.14 9.56 34.85
CA GLU A 233 -42.37 10.98 35.11
C GLU A 233 -43.77 11.44 34.67
N ALA A 234 -44.27 10.92 33.54
CA ALA A 234 -45.63 11.20 33.09
C ALA A 234 -46.66 10.66 34.08
N TYR A 235 -46.50 9.41 34.55
CA TYR A 235 -47.36 8.81 35.58
C TYR A 235 -47.36 9.58 36.90
N LEU A 236 -46.21 10.14 37.30
CA LEU A 236 -46.11 10.97 38.49
C LEU A 236 -46.72 12.37 38.33
N ARG A 237 -46.81 12.89 37.10
CA ARG A 237 -47.46 14.19 36.80
C ARG A 237 -48.97 14.11 36.73
N GLU A 238 -49.52 12.93 36.49
CA GLU A 238 -50.98 12.70 36.39
C GLU A 238 -51.66 12.44 37.74
N ASN A 239 -50.89 12.18 38.81
CA ASN A 239 -51.39 11.94 40.19
C ASN A 239 -51.11 13.13 41.11
#